data_AF-A0A1H2PTK9-F1
#
_entry.id   AF-A0A1H2PTK9-F1
#
_cell.length_a   1.000
_cell.length_b   1.000
_cell.length_c   1.000
_cell.angle_alpha   90.00
_cell.angle_beta   90.00
_cell.angle_gamma   90.00
#
_symmetry.space_group_name_H-M   'P 1'
#
loop_
_entity.id
_entity.type
_entity.pdbx_description
1 polymer ?
#
loop_
_entity_poly.entity_id
_entity_poly.type
_entity_poly.pdbx_seq_one_letter_code
_entity_poly.pdbx_strand_id
1 'polypeptide(L)'
;MAMPSVQRVLSTRLLCFLTVLELAALQRRGQFLTAIERASAIRDWLGRQPTEAPPWLDTIRLAERAASLAERLIVSGEAPEDVARLLHNADIDFGSAEVRLLHFRCLIEHYRQIA
;
A
#
# COMPACT_ATOMS: atom_id res chain seq x y z
N MET A 1 -0.71 11.19 20.97
CA MET A 1 0.10 12.18 20.22
C MET A 1 -0.41 12.24 18.79
N ALA A 2 -0.45 13.42 18.17
CA ALA A 2 -0.77 13.53 16.75
C ALA A 2 0.47 13.15 15.91
N MET A 3 0.32 12.30 14.89
CA MET A 3 1.42 12.00 13.97
C MET A 3 1.85 13.26 13.19
N PRO A 4 3.16 13.44 12.92
CA PRO A 4 3.65 14.41 11.95
C PRO A 4 2.93 14.30 10.60
N SER A 5 2.85 15.41 9.86
CA SER A 5 2.25 15.45 8.52
C SER A 5 3.00 14.54 7.53
N VAL A 6 4.32 14.55 7.57
CA VAL A 6 5.21 13.70 6.74
C VAL A 6 4.94 12.22 7.02
N GLN A 7 4.97 11.81 8.29
CA GLN A 7 4.71 10.42 8.69
C GLN A 7 3.31 9.94 8.25
N ARG A 8 2.27 10.79 8.30
CA ARG A 8 0.93 10.45 7.78
C ARG A 8 0.91 10.23 6.26
N VAL A 9 1.64 11.04 5.49
CA VAL A 9 1.79 10.84 4.04
C VAL A 9 2.53 9.54 3.76
N LEU A 10 3.62 9.25 4.48
CA LEU A 10 4.39 8.01 4.31
C LEU A 10 3.57 6.76 4.68
N SER A 11 2.83 6.76 5.80
CA SER A 11 1.92 5.65 6.15
C SER A 11 0.85 5.40 5.08
N THR A 12 0.29 6.47 4.49
CA THR A 12 -0.71 6.36 3.42
C THR A 12 -0.10 5.78 2.13
N ARG A 13 1.09 6.27 1.75
CA ARG A 13 1.83 5.78 0.58
C ARG A 13 2.24 4.32 0.75
N LEU A 14 2.70 3.92 1.94
CA LEU A 14 3.03 2.55 2.28
C LEU A 14 1.81 1.62 2.18
N LEU A 15 0.64 2.03 2.70
CA LEU A 15 -0.60 1.27 2.54
C LEU A 15 -0.96 1.10 1.06
N CYS A 16 -0.85 2.15 0.26
CA CYS A 16 -1.10 2.09 -1.18
C CYS A 16 -0.10 1.20 -1.92
N PHE A 17 1.19 1.30 -1.59
CA PHE A 17 2.27 0.47 -2.11
C PHE A 17 2.01 -1.02 -1.87
N LEU A 18 1.74 -1.38 -0.63
CA LEU A 18 1.45 -2.76 -0.27
C LEU A 18 0.14 -3.25 -0.89
N THR A 19 -0.90 -2.41 -0.98
CA THR A 19 -2.18 -2.79 -1.61
C THR A 19 -1.99 -3.13 -3.10
N VAL A 20 -1.21 -2.35 -3.85
CA VAL A 20 -0.86 -2.69 -5.25
C VAL A 20 -0.07 -3.98 -5.33
N LEU A 21 0.92 -4.20 -4.46
CA LEU A 21 1.70 -5.45 -4.50
C LEU A 21 0.86 -6.68 -4.15
N GLU A 22 -0.07 -6.57 -3.21
CA GLU A 22 -1.02 -7.65 -2.87
C GLU A 22 -1.94 -7.97 -4.05
N LEU A 23 -2.52 -6.95 -4.68
CA LEU A 23 -3.35 -7.09 -5.89
C LEU A 23 -2.55 -7.68 -7.06
N ALA A 24 -1.31 -7.22 -7.29
CA ALA A 24 -0.44 -7.72 -8.35
C ALA A 24 0.01 -9.17 -8.11
N ALA A 25 0.29 -9.54 -6.86
CA ALA A 25 0.61 -10.92 -6.48
C ALA A 25 -0.58 -11.84 -6.76
N LEU A 26 -1.79 -11.42 -6.39
CA LEU A 26 -3.02 -12.18 -6.57
C LEU A 26 -3.38 -12.32 -8.06
N GLN A 27 -3.31 -11.25 -8.86
CA GLN A 27 -3.51 -11.32 -10.31
C GLN A 27 -2.48 -12.24 -11.02
N ARG A 28 -1.21 -12.20 -10.61
CA ARG A 28 -0.13 -12.95 -11.30
C ARG A 28 0.03 -14.39 -10.84
N ARG A 29 -0.41 -14.73 -9.62
CA ARG A 29 -0.11 -16.01 -8.95
C ARG A 29 -1.31 -16.70 -8.30
N GLY A 30 -2.49 -16.07 -8.30
CA GLY A 30 -3.67 -16.58 -7.59
C GLY A 30 -3.58 -16.51 -6.06
N GLN A 31 -2.57 -15.82 -5.51
CA GLN A 31 -2.34 -15.71 -4.07
C GLN A 31 -1.74 -14.36 -3.66
N PHE A 32 -2.12 -13.89 -2.48
CA PHE A 32 -1.52 -12.74 -1.79
C PHE A 32 -0.02 -12.95 -1.48
N LEU A 33 0.67 -11.89 -1.07
CA LEU A 33 2.05 -11.94 -0.61
C LEU A 33 2.18 -12.81 0.64
N THR A 34 3.25 -13.60 0.69
CA THR A 34 3.68 -14.23 1.94
C THR A 34 4.23 -13.17 2.91
N ALA A 35 4.31 -13.49 4.21
CA ALA A 35 4.90 -12.59 5.20
C ALA A 35 6.36 -12.20 4.87
N ILE A 36 7.14 -13.10 4.26
CA ILE A 36 8.54 -12.87 3.85
C ILE A 36 8.61 -11.88 2.68
N GLU A 37 7.75 -12.06 1.67
CA GLU A 37 7.65 -11.15 0.52
C GLU A 37 7.20 -9.76 0.95
N ARG A 38 6.18 -9.68 1.82
CA ARG A 38 5.67 -8.43 2.38
C ARG A 38 6.74 -7.70 3.20
N ALA A 39 7.47 -8.40 4.08
CA ALA A 39 8.56 -7.83 4.85
C ALA A 39 9.72 -7.34 3.96
N SER A 40 10.04 -8.07 2.89
CA SER A 40 11.08 -7.66 1.92
C SER A 40 10.66 -6.40 1.16
N ALA A 41 9.43 -6.36 0.64
CA ALA A 41 8.88 -5.18 -0.04
C ALA A 41 8.83 -3.95 0.88
N ILE A 42 8.44 -4.11 2.14
CA ILE A 42 8.48 -3.06 3.17
C ILE A 42 9.89 -2.51 3.35
N ARG A 43 10.88 -3.38 3.59
CA ARG A 43 12.28 -2.98 3.78
C ARG A 43 12.80 -2.21 2.57
N ASP A 44 12.55 -2.73 1.38
CA ASP A 44 13.06 -2.17 0.13
C ASP A 44 12.38 -0.85 -0.22
N TRP A 45 11.11 -0.66 0.14
CA TRP A 45 10.39 0.61 0.01
C TRP A 45 10.85 1.66 1.03
N LEU A 46 11.02 1.27 2.30
CA LEU A 46 11.53 2.14 3.36
C LEU A 46 12.96 2.63 3.06
N GLY A 47 13.81 1.77 2.49
CA GLY A 47 15.16 2.14 2.04
C GLY A 47 15.20 3.19 0.92
N ARG A 48 14.07 3.48 0.26
CA ARG A 48 13.93 4.53 -0.77
C ARG A 48 13.32 5.83 -0.24
N GLN A 49 12.79 5.86 0.99
CA GLN A 49 12.12 7.06 1.49
C GLN A 49 13.11 8.08 2.06
N PRO A 50 12.90 9.39 1.84
CA PRO A 50 13.62 10.41 2.59
C PRO A 50 13.33 10.24 4.09
N THR A 51 14.37 10.30 4.91
CA THR A 51 14.42 9.87 6.31
C THR A 51 13.28 10.38 7.19
N GLU A 52 12.26 9.54 7.41
CA GLU A 52 11.34 9.52 8.57
C GLU A 52 10.40 8.29 8.44
N ALA A 53 10.96 7.08 8.56
CA ALA A 53 10.18 5.85 8.45
C ALA A 53 9.06 5.78 9.51
N PRO A 54 7.83 5.33 9.17
CA PRO A 54 6.81 5.04 10.18
C PRO A 54 7.32 4.02 11.20
N PRO A 55 6.89 4.09 12.48
CA PRO A 55 7.21 3.08 13.48
C PRO A 55 6.92 1.67 12.97
N TRP A 56 7.79 0.72 13.33
CA TRP A 56 7.70 -0.66 12.85
C TRP A 56 6.34 -1.33 13.15
N LEU A 57 5.74 -1.01 14.31
CA LEU A 57 4.41 -1.49 14.67
C LEU A 57 3.31 -0.97 13.73
N ASP A 58 3.37 0.31 13.34
CA ASP A 58 2.43 0.89 12.38
C ASP A 58 2.65 0.30 10.99
N THR A 59 3.91 0.05 10.62
CA THR A 59 4.30 -0.61 9.37
C THR A 59 3.67 -2.01 9.25
N ILE A 60 3.72 -2.85 10.29
CA ILE A 60 3.04 -4.16 10.30
C ILE A 60 1.52 -4.00 10.14
N ARG A 61 0.90 -3.08 10.91
CA ARG A 61 -0.54 -2.83 10.85
C ARG A 61 -1.00 -2.36 9.47
N LEU A 62 -0.21 -1.54 8.78
CA LEU A 62 -0.47 -1.12 7.40
C LEU A 62 -0.35 -2.29 6.42
N ALA A 63 0.56 -3.23 6.70
CA ALA A 63 0.79 -4.43 5.90
C ALA A 63 -0.39 -5.42 5.96
N GLU A 64 -0.98 -5.63 7.14
CA GLU A 64 -2.21 -6.43 7.30
C GLU A 64 -3.41 -5.76 6.64
N ARG A 65 -3.56 -4.43 6.81
CA ARG A 65 -4.62 -3.62 6.18
C ARG A 65 -4.55 -3.64 4.66
N ALA A 66 -3.34 -3.70 4.09
CA ALA A 66 -3.15 -3.76 2.65
C ALA A 66 -3.77 -5.03 2.04
N ALA A 67 -3.58 -6.19 2.68
CA ALA A 67 -4.19 -7.45 2.25
C ALA A 67 -5.73 -7.38 2.35
N SER A 68 -6.29 -6.93 3.48
CA SER A 68 -7.75 -6.77 3.62
C SER A 68 -8.36 -5.68 2.72
N LEU A 69 -7.60 -4.64 2.34
CA LEU A 69 -8.03 -3.65 1.36
C LEU A 69 -8.01 -4.24 -0.05
N ALA A 70 -6.95 -4.95 -0.43
CA ALA A 70 -6.85 -5.64 -1.72
C ALA A 70 -7.99 -6.68 -1.90
N GLU A 71 -8.27 -7.49 -0.88
CA GLU A 71 -9.40 -8.42 -0.86
C GLU A 71 -10.74 -7.73 -1.09
N ARG A 72 -11.05 -6.67 -0.33
CA ARG A 72 -12.31 -5.92 -0.49
C ARG A 72 -12.44 -5.28 -1.86
N LEU A 73 -11.37 -4.72 -2.42
CA LEU A 73 -11.37 -4.13 -3.76
C LEU A 73 -11.69 -5.17 -4.85
N ILE A 74 -11.19 -6.41 -4.69
CA ILE A 74 -11.52 -7.52 -5.59
C ILE A 74 -12.99 -7.93 -5.43
N VAL A 75 -13.45 -8.14 -4.19
CA VAL A 75 -14.84 -8.54 -3.90
C VAL A 75 -15.86 -7.49 -4.37
N SER A 76 -15.52 -6.20 -4.32
CA SER A 76 -16.40 -5.13 -4.80
C SER A 76 -16.24 -4.81 -6.29
N GLY A 77 -15.33 -5.48 -7.02
CA GLY A 77 -15.02 -5.14 -8.41
C GLY A 77 -14.38 -3.76 -8.61
N GLU A 78 -13.79 -3.16 -7.56
CA GLU A 78 -13.05 -1.89 -7.62
C GLU A 78 -11.53 -2.09 -7.82
N ALA A 79 -11.05 -3.33 -7.92
CA ALA A 79 -9.65 -3.63 -8.20
C ALA A 79 -9.28 -3.17 -9.63
N PRO A 80 -8.13 -2.48 -9.84
CA PRO A 80 -7.66 -2.11 -11.16
C PRO A 80 -7.48 -3.34 -12.07
N GLU A 81 -7.86 -3.25 -13.34
CA GLU A 81 -7.76 -4.37 -14.29
C GLU A 81 -6.31 -4.80 -14.53
N ASP A 82 -5.41 -3.85 -14.77
CA ASP A 82 -3.97 -4.09 -14.94
C ASP A 82 -3.17 -3.42 -13.81
N VAL A 83 -3.00 -4.15 -12.71
CA VAL A 83 -2.24 -3.68 -11.55
C VAL A 83 -0.73 -3.65 -11.84
N ALA A 84 -0.25 -4.45 -12.79
CA ALA A 84 1.16 -4.49 -13.15
C ALA A 84 1.63 -3.16 -13.76
N ARG A 85 0.76 -2.46 -14.50
CA ARG A 85 1.03 -1.09 -15.02
C ARG A 85 1.16 -0.02 -13.93
N LEU A 86 0.65 -0.26 -12.72
CA LEU A 86 0.79 0.67 -11.59
C LEU A 86 2.18 0.59 -10.92
N LEU A 87 2.97 -0.45 -11.24
CA LEU A 87 4.30 -0.68 -10.70
C LEU A 87 5.38 -0.25 -11.70
N HIS A 88 6.09 0.83 -11.38
CA HIS A 88 7.24 1.31 -12.14
C HIS A 88 8.52 1.15 -11.31
N ASN A 89 9.50 0.38 -11.81
CA ASN A 89 10.76 0.08 -11.12
C ASN A 89 10.59 -0.40 -9.67
N ALA A 90 9.58 -1.25 -9.42
CA ALA A 90 9.19 -1.77 -8.10
C ALA A 90 8.75 -0.70 -7.07
N ASP A 91 8.28 0.46 -7.53
CA ASP A 91 7.54 1.47 -6.76
C ASP A 91 6.27 1.91 -7.52
N ILE A 92 5.52 2.87 -6.95
CA ILE A 92 4.33 3.46 -7.57
C ILE A 92 4.56 4.94 -7.88
N ASP A 93 4.22 5.36 -9.10
CA ASP A 93 4.08 6.79 -9.41
C ASP A 93 2.76 7.36 -8.87
N PHE A 94 2.82 7.98 -7.69
CA PHE A 94 1.71 8.73 -7.08
C PHE A 94 1.25 9.97 -7.86
N GLY A 95 1.99 10.40 -8.89
CA GLY A 95 1.57 11.44 -9.83
C GLY A 95 0.58 10.96 -10.90
N SER A 96 0.60 9.67 -11.25
CA SER A 96 -0.20 9.07 -12.32
C SER A 96 -1.72 9.09 -12.03
N ALA A 97 -2.54 9.11 -13.09
CA ALA A 97 -3.98 9.23 -12.96
C ALA A 97 -4.62 7.98 -12.33
N GLU A 98 -4.20 6.78 -12.75
CA GLU A 98 -4.74 5.52 -12.22
C GLU A 98 -4.40 5.33 -10.73
N VAL A 99 -3.16 5.66 -10.32
CA VAL A 99 -2.74 5.55 -8.91
C VAL A 99 -3.50 6.51 -8.00
N ARG A 100 -3.84 7.72 -8.45
CA ARG A 100 -4.56 8.69 -7.61
C ARG A 100 -5.89 8.14 -7.09
N LEU A 101 -6.63 7.36 -7.88
CA LEU A 101 -7.88 6.72 -7.45
C LEU A 101 -7.66 5.71 -6.33
N LEU A 102 -6.66 4.84 -6.47
CA LEU A 102 -6.31 3.87 -5.43
C LEU A 102 -5.74 4.55 -4.18
N HIS A 103 -4.94 5.61 -4.35
CA HIS A 103 -4.44 6.43 -3.25
C HIS A 103 -5.58 7.11 -2.48
N PHE A 104 -6.66 7.54 -3.14
CA PHE A 104 -7.88 8.02 -2.46
C PHE A 104 -8.54 6.93 -1.60
N ARG A 105 -8.59 5.67 -2.07
CA ARG A 105 -9.07 4.54 -1.25
C ARG A 105 -8.17 4.27 -0.04
N CYS A 106 -6.85 4.31 -0.23
CA CYS A 106 -5.88 4.14 0.84
C CYS A 106 -5.92 5.30 1.87
N LEU A 107 -6.16 6.54 1.42
CA LEU A 107 -6.44 7.68 2.28
C LEU A 107 -7.68 7.43 3.15
N ILE A 108 -8.82 7.09 2.55
CA ILE A 108 -10.07 6.81 3.29
C ILE A 108 -9.84 5.71 4.34
N GLU A 109 -9.17 4.63 3.96
CA GLU A 109 -8.95 3.50 4.85
C GLU A 109 -7.94 3.80 5.97
N HIS A 110 -6.95 4.66 5.74
CA HIS A 110 -6.04 5.15 6.77
C HIS A 110 -6.76 6.12 7.74
N TYR A 111 -7.63 6.99 7.24
CA TYR A 111 -8.37 7.97 8.06
C TYR A 111 -9.51 7.35 8.88
N ARG A 112 -10.14 6.26 8.42
CA ARG A 112 -11.13 5.46 9.18
C ARG A 112 -10.62 4.89 10.52
N GLN A 113 -9.34 5.09 10.83
CA GLN A 113 -8.66 4.55 12.02
C GLN A 113 -8.12 5.62 12.97
N ILE A 114 -8.32 6.90 12.62
CA ILE A 114 -7.91 8.07 13.42
C ILE A 114 -9.14 8.74 14.06
N ALA A 115 -10.35 8.39 13.60
CA ALA A 115 -11.64 8.70 14.20
C ALA A 115 -12.12 7.54 15.09
#